data_AF-X1IVB2-F1
#
_entry.id   AF-X1IVB2-F1
#
_cell.length_a   1.000
_cell.length_b   1.000
_cell.length_c   1.000
_cell.angle_alpha   90.00
_cell.angle_beta   90.00
_cell.angle_gamma   90.00
#
_symmetry.space_group_name_H-M   'P 1'
#
loop_
_entity.id
_entity.type
_entity.pdbx_description
1 polymer ?
#
loop_
_entity_poly.entity_id
_entity_poly.type
_entity_poly.pdbx_seq_one_letter_code
_entity_poly.pdbx_strand_id
1 'polypeptide(L)'
;MGDGDLGITMSTGFSKVYEMISALEEKDIGRVFIKVGMTLAETVPSTLGTLMATGFMRAGKIVKGKTEVDLSDSVLMASAFVEGIMERGKTEPKEKTIIDSLYPAFQALKLASEDGIDLKEGFKKAYEAAKGGV
;
A
#
# COMPACT_ATOMS: atom_id res chain seq x y z
N MET A 1 5.88 13.29 16.14
CA MET A 1 4.74 13.76 16.96
C MET A 1 4.04 14.83 16.15
N GLY A 2 2.78 14.60 15.76
CA GLY A 2 2.08 15.36 14.71
C GLY A 2 1.05 16.34 15.26
N ASP A 3 0.31 16.97 14.35
CA ASP A 3 -0.77 17.95 14.57
C ASP A 3 -2.13 17.32 14.96
N GLY A 4 -2.22 15.99 14.94
CA GLY A 4 -3.42 15.23 15.33
C GLY A 4 -4.47 15.10 14.23
N ASP A 5 -4.19 15.54 13.00
CA ASP A 5 -5.16 15.54 11.91
C ASP A 5 -5.12 14.27 11.04
N LEU A 6 -4.03 13.49 11.13
CA LEU A 6 -3.72 12.41 10.20
C LEU A 6 -4.86 11.40 10.03
N GLY A 7 -5.54 11.06 11.13
CA GLY A 7 -6.67 10.14 11.12
C GLY A 7 -7.86 10.68 10.32
N ILE A 8 -8.16 11.97 10.44
CA ILE A 8 -9.25 12.65 9.73
C ILE A 8 -8.92 12.72 8.24
N THR A 9 -7.70 13.14 7.92
CA THR A 9 -7.27 13.34 6.53
C THR A 9 -7.20 12.00 5.78
N MET A 10 -6.70 10.94 6.40
CA MET A 10 -6.71 9.59 5.81
C MET A 10 -8.12 9.02 5.69
N SER A 11 -8.95 9.15 6.72
CA SER A 11 -10.34 8.66 6.67
C SER A 11 -11.14 9.30 5.54
N THR A 12 -10.95 10.61 5.33
CA THR A 12 -11.57 11.35 4.22
C THR A 12 -11.09 10.83 2.86
N GLY A 13 -9.78 10.68 2.68
CA GLY A 13 -9.20 10.18 1.43
C GLY A 13 -9.69 8.78 1.09
N PHE A 14 -9.66 7.85 2.05
CA PHE A 14 -10.10 6.48 1.82
C PHE A 14 -11.62 6.35 1.64
N SER A 15 -12.42 7.25 2.21
CA SER A 15 -13.86 7.31 1.92
C SER A 15 -14.11 7.68 0.46
N LYS A 16 -13.34 8.62 -0.10
CA LYS A 16 -13.41 8.98 -1.53
C LYS A 16 -12.92 7.86 -2.44
N VAL A 17 -11.88 7.14 -2.02
CA VAL A 17 -11.43 5.93 -2.71
C VAL A 17 -12.55 4.87 -2.75
N TYR A 18 -13.25 4.65 -1.64
CA TYR A 18 -14.36 3.70 -1.58
C TYR A 18 -15.52 4.09 -2.53
N GLU A 19 -15.93 5.36 -2.52
CA GLU A 19 -16.93 5.89 -3.46
C GLU A 19 -16.50 5.66 -4.93
N MET A 20 -15.22 5.95 -5.23
CA MET A 20 -14.65 5.78 -6.55
C MET A 20 -14.64 4.32 -7.00
N ILE A 21 -14.20 3.39 -6.15
CA ILE A 21 -14.15 1.95 -6.46
C ILE A 21 -15.58 1.40 -6.67
N SER A 22 -16.53 1.83 -5.85
CA SER A 22 -17.92 1.35 -5.92
C SER A 22 -18.63 1.72 -7.23
N ALA A 23 -18.18 2.78 -7.89
CA ALA A 23 -18.71 3.24 -9.18
C ALA A 23 -17.84 2.80 -10.39
N LEU A 24 -16.77 2.04 -10.17
CA LEU A 24 -15.79 1.70 -11.19
C LEU A 24 -16.07 0.34 -11.83
N GLU A 25 -16.24 0.31 -13.16
CA GLU A 25 -16.34 -0.92 -13.96
C GLU A 25 -14.98 -1.29 -14.60
N GLU A 26 -13.88 -1.13 -13.87
CA GLU A 26 -12.53 -1.49 -14.33
C GLU A 26 -12.14 -2.85 -13.75
N LYS A 27 -11.71 -3.76 -14.63
CA LYS A 27 -11.29 -5.13 -14.24
C LYS A 27 -9.78 -5.26 -14.11
N ASP A 28 -9.02 -4.34 -14.72
CA ASP A 28 -7.57 -4.28 -14.58
C ASP A 28 -7.20 -3.77 -13.18
N ILE A 29 -6.75 -4.69 -12.33
CA ILE A 29 -6.36 -4.43 -10.94
C ILE A 29 -5.27 -3.35 -10.89
N GLY A 30 -4.31 -3.37 -11.81
CA GLY A 30 -3.27 -2.35 -11.85
C GLY A 30 -3.82 -0.95 -12.13
N ARG A 31 -4.81 -0.82 -13.02
CA ARG A 31 -5.50 0.45 -13.25
C ARG A 31 -6.33 0.89 -12.05
N VAL A 32 -6.99 -0.04 -11.35
CA VAL A 32 -7.70 0.27 -10.10
C VAL A 32 -6.72 0.86 -9.08
N PHE A 33 -5.57 0.22 -8.84
CA PHE A 33 -4.55 0.70 -7.90
C PHE A 33 -3.96 2.06 -8.30
N ILE A 34 -3.68 2.28 -9.58
CA ILE A 34 -3.23 3.58 -10.08
C ILE A 34 -4.28 4.66 -9.78
N LYS A 35 -5.57 4.35 -10.04
CA LYS A 35 -6.67 5.29 -9.78
C LYS A 35 -6.83 5.58 -8.28
N VAL A 36 -6.67 4.58 -7.41
CA VAL A 36 -6.60 4.79 -5.95
C VAL A 36 -5.52 5.81 -5.59
N GLY A 37 -4.30 5.61 -6.12
CA GLY A 37 -3.19 6.52 -5.85
C GLY A 37 -3.47 7.95 -6.34
N MET A 38 -4.06 8.11 -7.52
CA MET A 38 -4.48 9.42 -8.03
C MET A 38 -5.55 10.07 -7.15
N THR A 39 -6.59 9.32 -6.75
CA THR A 39 -7.64 9.82 -5.86
C THR A 39 -7.07 10.28 -4.52
N LEU A 40 -6.13 9.54 -3.93
CA LEU A 40 -5.49 9.96 -2.68
C LEU A 40 -4.66 11.24 -2.85
N ALA A 41 -3.93 11.39 -3.97
CA ALA A 41 -3.16 12.60 -4.26
C ALA A 41 -4.05 13.84 -4.42
N GLU A 42 -5.25 13.67 -4.98
CA GLU A 42 -6.22 14.76 -5.19
C GLU A 42 -6.99 15.12 -3.91
N THR A 43 -7.33 14.12 -3.09
CA THR A 43 -8.24 14.30 -1.95
C THR A 43 -7.53 14.55 -0.62
N VAL A 44 -6.26 14.17 -0.52
CA VAL A 44 -5.46 14.29 0.71
C VAL A 44 -4.22 15.14 0.44
N PRO A 45 -4.31 16.47 0.57
CA PRO A 45 -3.18 17.37 0.40
C PRO A 45 -2.25 17.34 1.62
N SER A 46 -1.66 16.18 1.92
CA SER A 46 -0.71 15.99 3.02
C SER A 46 0.50 15.17 2.57
N THR A 47 1.58 15.21 3.37
CA THR A 47 2.76 14.38 3.16
C THR A 47 2.38 12.90 3.11
N LEU A 48 1.56 12.45 4.07
CA LEU A 48 1.11 11.05 4.12
C LEU A 48 0.26 10.69 2.90
N GLY A 49 -0.65 11.57 2.48
CA GLY A 49 -1.43 11.38 1.25
C GLY A 49 -0.55 11.18 0.02
N THR A 50 0.49 12.02 -0.11
CA THR A 50 1.46 11.95 -1.21
C THR A 50 2.28 10.65 -1.18
N LEU A 51 2.66 10.18 0.02
CA LEU A 51 3.37 8.91 0.19
C LEU A 51 2.48 7.73 -0.22
N MET A 52 1.27 7.63 0.35
CA MET A 52 0.32 6.57 0.03
C MET A 52 -0.05 6.57 -1.46
N ALA A 53 -0.30 7.74 -2.03
CA ALA A 53 -0.55 7.90 -3.46
C ALA A 53 0.59 7.33 -4.31
N THR A 54 1.84 7.65 -3.95
CA THR A 54 3.02 7.12 -4.64
C THR A 54 3.10 5.61 -4.54
N GLY A 55 2.90 5.05 -3.33
CA GLY A 55 2.91 3.61 -3.10
C GLY A 55 1.87 2.89 -3.97
N PHE A 56 0.60 3.34 -3.94
CA PHE A 56 -0.48 2.73 -4.74
C PHE A 56 -0.21 2.82 -6.25
N MET A 57 0.27 3.97 -6.74
CA MET A 57 0.62 4.12 -8.14
C MET A 57 1.77 3.19 -8.57
N ARG A 58 2.76 2.95 -7.71
CA ARG A 58 3.85 2.00 -8.01
C ARG A 58 3.38 0.56 -8.00
N ALA A 59 2.64 0.15 -6.97
CA ALA A 59 2.02 -1.17 -6.90
C ALA A 59 1.15 -1.47 -8.13
N GLY A 60 0.28 -0.53 -8.52
CA GLY A 60 -0.60 -0.72 -9.66
C GLY A 60 0.13 -0.86 -11.00
N LYS A 61 1.32 -0.25 -11.16
CA LYS A 61 2.14 -0.43 -12.37
C LYS A 61 2.68 -1.85 -12.50
N ILE A 62 2.97 -2.54 -11.39
CA ILE A 62 3.51 -3.91 -11.38
C ILE A 62 2.51 -4.89 -11.99
N VAL A 63 1.22 -4.75 -11.64
CA VAL A 63 0.16 -5.69 -12.04
C VAL A 63 -0.77 -5.11 -13.10
N LYS A 64 -0.31 -4.11 -13.85
CA LYS A 64 -1.10 -3.50 -14.93
C LYS A 64 -1.47 -4.54 -15.99
N GLY A 65 -2.75 -4.60 -16.32
CA GLY A 65 -3.34 -5.56 -17.25
C GLY A 65 -3.77 -6.87 -16.59
N LYS A 66 -3.48 -7.09 -15.30
CA LYS A 66 -3.95 -8.27 -14.58
C LYS A 66 -5.36 -8.08 -14.05
N THR A 67 -6.18 -9.13 -14.18
CA THR A 67 -7.53 -9.21 -13.60
C THR A 67 -7.58 -10.06 -12.34
N GLU A 68 -6.49 -10.78 -12.04
CA GLU A 68 -6.30 -11.60 -10.86
C GLU A 68 -4.87 -11.41 -10.36
N VAL A 69 -4.67 -11.49 -9.05
CA VAL A 69 -3.35 -11.38 -8.41
C VAL A 69 -3.17 -12.53 -7.43
N ASP A 70 -2.02 -13.17 -7.50
CA ASP A 70 -1.62 -14.21 -6.55
C ASP A 70 -0.70 -13.64 -5.45
N LEU A 71 -0.14 -14.54 -4.63
CA LEU A 71 0.75 -14.13 -3.55
C LEU A 71 2.07 -13.56 -4.08
N SER A 72 2.61 -14.10 -5.18
CA SER A 72 3.83 -13.61 -5.79
C SER A 72 3.66 -12.19 -6.35
N ASP A 73 2.51 -11.93 -6.98
CA ASP A 73 2.11 -10.60 -7.41
C ASP A 73 1.98 -9.64 -6.24
N SER A 74 1.35 -10.09 -5.15
CA SER A 74 1.19 -9.31 -3.93
C SER A 74 2.54 -8.91 -3.32
N VAL A 75 3.54 -9.80 -3.36
CA VAL A 75 4.92 -9.48 -2.92
C VAL A 75 5.55 -8.41 -3.81
N LEU A 76 5.44 -8.53 -5.13
CA LEU A 76 5.98 -7.54 -6.06
C LEU A 76 5.30 -6.17 -5.89
N MET A 77 3.97 -6.16 -5.71
CA MET A 77 3.22 -4.95 -5.42
C MET A 77 3.64 -4.32 -4.09
N ALA A 78 3.78 -5.12 -3.03
CA ALA A 78 4.21 -4.64 -1.72
C ALA A 78 5.63 -4.06 -1.76
N SER A 79 6.57 -4.72 -2.46
CA SER A 79 7.94 -4.20 -2.68
C SER A 79 7.88 -2.82 -3.34
N ALA A 80 7.19 -2.72 -4.48
CA ALA A 80 7.08 -1.46 -5.22
C ALA A 80 6.36 -0.35 -4.43
N PHE A 81 5.38 -0.72 -3.60
CA PHE A 81 4.68 0.20 -2.71
C PHE A 81 5.63 0.78 -1.66
N VAL A 82 6.34 -0.10 -0.94
CA VAL A 82 7.23 0.28 0.17
C VAL A 82 8.44 1.06 -0.36
N GLU A 83 9.09 0.58 -1.41
CA GLU A 83 10.21 1.29 -2.06
C GLU A 83 9.77 2.68 -2.57
N GLY A 84 8.56 2.77 -3.14
CA GLY A 84 7.99 4.04 -3.58
C GLY A 84 7.82 5.06 -2.46
N ILE A 85 7.38 4.62 -1.30
CA ILE A 85 7.24 5.46 -0.12
C ILE A 85 8.61 5.85 0.43
N MET A 86 9.54 4.89 0.55
CA MET A 86 10.89 5.15 1.04
C MET A 86 11.61 6.18 0.17
N GLU A 87 11.59 6.02 -1.16
CA GLU A 87 12.21 6.96 -2.09
C GLU A 87 11.55 8.34 -2.05
N ARG A 88 10.21 8.40 -2.01
CA ARG A 88 9.47 9.68 -1.98
C ARG A 88 9.66 10.42 -0.66
N GLY A 89 9.61 9.68 0.45
CA GLY A 89 9.74 10.19 1.81
C GLY A 89 11.18 10.41 2.24
N LYS A 90 12.15 9.90 1.46
CA LYS A 90 13.57 9.82 1.82
C LYS A 90 13.76 9.23 3.21
N THR A 91 13.10 8.10 3.44
CA THR A 91 13.08 7.43 4.74
C THR A 91 13.47 5.97 4.62
N GLU A 92 14.08 5.45 5.67
CA GLU A 92 14.53 4.08 5.83
C GLU A 92 13.86 3.41 7.03
N PRO A 93 13.90 2.06 7.13
CA PRO A 93 13.49 1.39 8.35
C PRO A 93 14.28 1.89 9.57
N LYS A 94 13.59 1.94 10.70
CA LYS A 94 14.00 2.41 12.03
C LYS A 94 14.08 3.93 12.20
N GLU A 95 13.36 4.68 11.37
CA GLU A 95 13.31 6.15 11.43
C GLU A 95 12.02 6.71 12.06
N LYS A 96 11.20 5.86 12.69
CA LYS A 96 9.91 6.20 13.31
C LYS A 96 8.91 6.75 12.30
N THR A 97 8.78 6.05 11.17
CA THR A 97 7.82 6.39 10.11
C THR A 97 6.91 5.20 9.82
N ILE A 98 5.92 5.39 8.93
CA ILE A 98 5.04 4.30 8.49
C ILE A 98 5.80 3.11 7.87
N ILE A 99 7.05 3.33 7.44
CA ILE A 99 7.93 2.27 6.93
C ILE A 99 8.24 1.24 8.01
N ASP A 100 8.27 1.63 9.28
CA ASP A 100 8.54 0.70 10.38
C ASP A 100 7.46 -0.36 10.54
N SER A 101 6.24 -0.09 10.10
CA SER A 101 5.16 -1.09 10.00
C SER A 101 5.08 -1.74 8.62
N LEU A 102 5.23 -0.96 7.54
CA LEU A 102 5.05 -1.46 6.17
C LEU A 102 6.18 -2.37 5.70
N TYR A 103 7.43 -2.08 6.09
CA TYR A 103 8.60 -2.87 5.68
C TYR A 103 8.58 -4.28 6.31
N PRO A 104 8.33 -4.47 7.62
CA PRO A 104 8.14 -5.81 8.18
C PRO A 104 6.98 -6.58 7.53
N ALA A 105 5.87 -5.90 7.21
CA ALA A 105 4.74 -6.52 6.52
C ALA A 105 5.15 -7.08 5.16
N PHE A 106 5.87 -6.30 4.36
CA PHE A 106 6.44 -6.72 3.09
C PHE A 106 7.40 -7.91 3.25
N GLN A 107 8.33 -7.86 4.21
CA GLN A 107 9.28 -8.93 4.46
C GLN A 107 8.57 -10.25 4.83
N ALA A 108 7.56 -10.18 5.69
CA ALA A 108 6.76 -11.34 6.07
C ALA A 108 5.95 -11.91 4.89
N LEU A 109 5.40 -11.05 4.02
CA LEU A 109 4.70 -11.48 2.82
C LEU A 109 5.66 -12.18 1.84
N LYS A 110 6.87 -11.64 1.68
CA LYS A 110 7.93 -12.24 0.85
C LYS A 110 8.32 -13.63 1.35
N LEU A 111 8.61 -13.78 2.65
CA LEU A 111 8.92 -15.08 3.25
C LEU A 111 7.77 -16.06 3.10
N ALA A 112 6.52 -15.62 3.29
CA ALA A 112 5.36 -16.48 3.09
C ALA A 112 5.24 -16.99 1.64
N SER A 113 5.57 -16.15 0.65
CA SER A 113 5.61 -16.57 -0.75
C SER A 113 6.74 -17.55 -1.04
N GLU A 114 7.92 -17.38 -0.44
CA GLU A 114 9.07 -18.30 -0.57
C GLU A 114 8.77 -19.66 0.08
N ASP A 115 8.05 -19.66 1.19
CA ASP A 115 7.59 -20.86 1.91
C ASP A 115 6.39 -21.57 1.23
N GLY A 116 5.86 -21.03 0.12
CA GLY A 116 4.72 -21.59 -0.60
C GLY A 116 3.41 -21.55 0.20
N ILE A 117 3.27 -20.57 1.10
CA ILE A 117 2.05 -20.38 1.91
C ILE A 117 0.94 -19.82 1.01
N ASP A 118 -0.31 -20.14 1.32
CA ASP A 118 -1.44 -19.58 0.58
C ASP A 118 -1.60 -18.07 0.83
N LEU A 119 -2.30 -17.41 -0.10
CA LEU A 119 -2.50 -15.96 -0.09
C LEU A 119 -3.03 -15.42 1.25
N LYS A 120 -4.03 -16.11 1.83
CA LYS A 120 -4.73 -15.62 3.03
C LYS A 120 -3.83 -15.68 4.24
N GLU A 121 -3.14 -16.80 4.45
CA GLU A 121 -2.21 -16.93 5.57
C GLU A 121 -0.96 -16.05 5.37
N GLY A 122 -0.51 -15.83 4.13
CA GLY A 122 0.54 -14.86 3.81
C GLY A 122 0.19 -13.44 4.26
N PHE A 123 -1.00 -12.94 3.94
CA PHE A 123 -1.47 -11.63 4.39
C PHE A 123 -1.67 -11.54 5.92
N LYS A 124 -2.06 -12.64 6.56
CA LYS A 124 -2.16 -12.69 8.03
C LYS A 124 -0.78 -12.57 8.70
N LYS A 125 0.25 -13.24 8.17
CA LYS A 125 1.63 -13.07 8.63
C LYS A 125 2.12 -11.63 8.43
N ALA A 126 1.82 -11.04 7.27
CA ALA A 126 2.14 -9.64 6.97
C ALA A 126 1.48 -8.68 7.97
N TYR A 127 0.21 -8.91 8.33
CA TYR A 127 -0.50 -8.11 9.33
C TYR A 127 0.14 -8.18 10.72
N GLU A 128 0.47 -9.38 11.21
CA GLU A 128 1.13 -9.51 12.52
C GLU A 128 2.53 -8.87 12.54
N ALA A 129 3.27 -8.98 11.43
CA ALA A 129 4.55 -8.30 11.28
C ALA A 129 4.39 -6.77 11.29
N ALA A 130 3.36 -6.24 10.63
CA ALA A 130 3.06 -4.80 10.61
C ALA A 130 2.77 -4.26 12.02
N LYS A 131 2.00 -5.01 12.83
CA LYS A 131 1.70 -4.65 14.24
C LYS A 131 2.93 -4.64 15.14
N GLY A 132 3.92 -5.49 14.84
CA GLY A 132 5.19 -5.52 15.56
C GLY A 132 6.13 -4.38 15.18
N GLY A 133 5.86 -3.67 14.08
CA GLY A 133 6.61 -2.50 13.64
C GLY A 133 6.26 -1.25 14.46
N VAL A 134 7.26 -0.64 15.10
CA VAL A 134 7.12 0.53 15.99
C VAL A 134 8.09 1.63 15.62
#